data_AF-A0A6H1Z7P2-F1
#
_entry.id   AF-A0A6H1Z7P2-F1
#
_cell.length_a   1.000
_cell.length_b   1.000
_cell.length_c   1.000
_cell.angle_alpha   90.00
_cell.angle_beta   90.00
_cell.angle_gamma   90.00
#
_symmetry.space_group_name_H-M   'P 1'
#
loop_
_entity.id
_entity.type
_entity.pdbx_description
1 polymer ?
#
loop_
_entity_poly.entity_id
_entity_poly.type
_entity_poly.pdbx_seq_one_letter_code
_entity_poly.pdbx_strand_id
1 'polypeptide(L)' 'MSDKNLSGAMMEALRGRRGLDDDDTSQDDEIRTMSPAEIVRECAAWELGDPYWATIFAGWMQAAGCKVEDLVVTDGV' A
#
# COMPACT_ATOMS: atom_id res chain seq x y z
N MET A 1 7.19 -17.23 -6.80
CA MET A 1 6.51 -15.93 -6.57
C MET A 1 7.48 -15.04 -5.83
N SER A 2 7.60 -13.76 -6.20
CA SER A 2 8.48 -12.83 -5.49
C SER A 2 7.85 -12.52 -4.13
N ASP A 3 8.56 -12.81 -3.05
CA ASP A 3 8.10 -12.64 -1.69
C ASP A 3 7.95 -11.12 -1.43
N LYS A 4 6.71 -10.62 -1.43
CA LYS A 4 6.44 -9.20 -1.19
C LYS A 4 6.45 -9.00 0.32
N ASN A 5 7.46 -8.29 0.82
CA ASN A 5 7.54 -7.97 2.24
C ASN A 5 6.58 -6.82 2.57
N LEU A 6 5.28 -7.10 2.58
CA LEU A 6 4.23 -6.14 2.93
C LEU A 6 4.24 -5.88 4.43
N SER A 7 4.17 -4.62 4.83
CA SER A 7 4.08 -4.27 6.26
C SER A 7 2.71 -4.67 6.83
N GLY A 8 2.62 -4.78 8.16
CA GLY A 8 1.37 -5.07 8.85
C GLY A 8 0.26 -4.07 8.50
N ALA A 9 0.57 -2.78 8.48
CA ALA A 9 -0.37 -1.72 8.11
C ALA A 9 -0.87 -1.85 6.66
N MET A 10 0.00 -2.26 5.73
CA MET A 10 -0.44 -2.53 4.35
C MET A 10 -1.41 -3.71 4.29
N MET A 11 -1.14 -4.79 5.03
CA MET A 11 -2.03 -5.95 5.08
C MET A 11 -3.38 -5.61 5.73
N GLU A 12 -3.37 -4.83 6.81
CA GLU A 12 -4.58 -4.32 7.49
C GLU A 12 -5.44 -3.49 6.53
N ALA A 13 -4.86 -2.51 5.83
CA ALA A 13 -5.57 -1.71 4.84
C ALA A 13 -6.18 -2.59 3.72
N LEU A 14 -5.42 -3.58 3.22
CA LEU A 14 -5.88 -4.48 2.16
C LEU A 14 -7.00 -5.42 2.63
N ARG A 15 -6.96 -5.90 3.88
CA ARG A 15 -8.06 -6.67 4.51
C ARG A 15 -9.29 -5.80 4.71
N GLY A 16 -9.11 -4.59 5.22
CA GLY A 16 -10.18 -3.60 5.41
C GLY A 16 -10.90 -3.27 4.10
N ARG A 17 -10.17 -3.12 2.98
CA ARG A 17 -10.78 -2.96 1.64
C ARG A 17 -11.66 -4.12 1.21
N ARG A 18 -11.39 -5.32 1.70
CA ARG A 18 -12.18 -6.53 1.44
C ARG A 18 -13.30 -6.74 2.46
N GLY A 19 -13.46 -5.83 3.42
CA GLY A 19 -14.45 -5.94 4.50
C GLY A 19 -14.13 -7.04 5.50
N LEU A 20 -12.85 -7.38 5.64
CA LEU A 20 -12.34 -8.35 6.60
C LEU A 20 -11.93 -7.63 7.89
N ASP A 21 -12.09 -8.30 9.03
CA ASP A 21 -11.54 -7.84 10.31
C ASP A 21 -10.00 -7.91 10.29
N ASP A 22 -9.34 -7.16 11.18
CA ASP A 22 -7.87 -6.98 11.15
C ASP A 22 -7.10 -8.30 11.31
N ASP A 23 -7.66 -9.27 12.02
CA ASP A 23 -7.10 -10.60 12.27
C ASP A 23 -7.62 -11.68 11.31
N ASP A 24 -8.56 -11.34 10.41
CA ASP A 24 -9.04 -12.26 9.39
C ASP A 24 -8.03 -12.36 8.23
N THR A 25 -7.26 -13.45 8.28
CA THR A 25 -6.20 -13.77 7.31
C THR A 25 -6.69 -14.66 6.16
N SER A 26 -7.99 -14.90 6.03
CA SER A 26 -8.55 -15.87 5.07
C SER A 26 -8.25 -15.58 3.60
N GLN A 27 -7.94 -14.32 3.26
CA GLN A 27 -7.64 -13.90 1.89
C GLN A 27 -6.22 -13.37 1.69
N ASP A 28 -5.35 -13.56 2.69
CA ASP A 28 -3.96 -13.10 2.67
C ASP A 28 -3.18 -13.60 1.44
N ASP A 29 -3.38 -14.87 1.06
CA ASP A 29 -2.66 -15.45 -0.08
C ASP A 29 -3.06 -14.80 -1.40
N GLU A 30 -4.36 -14.48 -1.57
CA GLU A 30 -4.84 -13.75 -2.74
C GLU A 30 -4.31 -12.32 -2.77
N ILE A 31 -4.29 -11.64 -1.62
CA ILE A 31 -3.69 -10.31 -1.47
C ILE A 31 -2.22 -10.34 -1.92
N ARG A 32 -1.46 -11.36 -1.50
CA ARG A 32 -0.05 -11.53 -1.89
C ARG A 32 0.14 -11.78 -3.39
N THR A 33 -0.89 -12.19 -4.13
CA THR A 33 -0.80 -12.31 -5.59
C THR A 33 -0.92 -10.97 -6.32
N MET A 34 -1.51 -9.93 -5.72
CA MET A 34 -1.71 -8.61 -6.33
C MET A 34 -0.37 -7.97 -6.75
N SER A 35 -0.34 -7.26 -7.87
CA SER A 35 0.83 -6.49 -8.29
C SER A 35 1.12 -5.33 -7.31
N PRO A 36 2.38 -4.87 -7.20
CA PRO A 36 2.72 -3.72 -6.36
C PRO A 36 1.87 -2.46 -6.65
N ALA A 37 1.54 -2.23 -7.93
CA ALA A 37 0.72 -1.08 -8.32
C ALA A 37 -0.73 -1.22 -7.83
N GLU A 38 -1.31 -2.42 -7.87
CA GLU A 38 -2.64 -2.69 -7.32
C GLU A 38 -2.65 -2.50 -5.81
N ILE A 39 -1.63 -3.02 -5.11
CA ILE A 39 -1.49 -2.88 -3.67
C ILE A 39 -1.47 -1.41 -3.26
N VAL A 40 -0.64 -0.58 -3.89
CA VAL A 40 -0.55 0.86 -3.56
C VAL A 40 -1.87 1.58 -3.84
N ARG A 41 -2.59 1.23 -4.91
CA ARG A 41 -3.90 1.82 -5.21
C ARG A 41 -4.95 1.46 -4.17
N GLU A 42 -5.00 0.21 -3.72
CA GLU A 42 -5.95 -0.22 -2.69
C GLU A 42 -5.63 0.41 -1.34
N CYS A 43 -4.35 0.51 -0.97
CA CYS A 43 -3.92 1.28 0.21
C CYS A 43 -4.35 2.75 0.11
N ALA A 44 -4.14 3.41 -1.04
CA ALA A 44 -4.58 4.80 -1.22
C ALA A 44 -6.11 4.94 -1.16
N ALA A 45 -6.86 3.99 -1.73
CA ALA A 45 -8.31 3.98 -1.66
C ALA A 45 -8.82 3.82 -0.22
N TRP A 46 -8.13 3.03 0.61
CA TRP A 46 -8.47 2.85 2.03
C TRP A 46 -8.23 4.12 2.82
N GLU A 47 -7.00 4.64 2.76
CA GLU A 47 -6.56 5.76 3.60
C GLU A 47 -7.16 7.10 3.15
N LEU A 48 -7.36 7.29 1.84
CA LEU A 48 -7.73 8.59 1.26
C LEU A 48 -9.09 8.58 0.55
N GLY A 49 -9.77 7.43 0.52
CA GLY A 49 -11.08 7.27 -0.11
C GLY A 49 -11.08 7.24 -1.64
N ASP A 50 -9.92 7.38 -2.30
CA ASP A 50 -9.81 7.38 -3.76
C ASP A 50 -8.47 6.75 -4.24
N PRO A 51 -8.50 5.65 -5.01
CA PRO A 51 -7.28 5.03 -5.56
C PRO A 51 -6.50 5.95 -6.52
N TYR A 52 -7.10 7.02 -7.03
CA TYR A 52 -6.43 7.97 -7.92
C TYR A 52 -5.27 8.71 -7.24
N TRP A 53 -5.33 8.88 -5.91
CA TRP A 53 -4.25 9.48 -5.13
C TRP A 53 -2.90 8.78 -5.29
N ALA A 54 -2.89 7.44 -5.45
CA ALA A 54 -1.67 6.70 -5.72
C ALA A 54 -0.96 7.19 -7.00
N THR A 55 -1.74 7.53 -8.03
CA THR A 55 -1.20 8.03 -9.32
C THR A 55 -0.72 9.46 -9.19
N ILE A 56 -1.47 10.31 -8.48
CA ILE A 56 -1.08 11.70 -8.21
C ILE A 56 0.26 11.75 -7.48
N PHE A 57 0.42 10.99 -6.40
CA PHE A 57 1.66 10.97 -5.62
C PHE A 57 2.82 10.42 -6.44
N ALA A 58 2.64 9.28 -7.12
CA ALA A 58 3.71 8.71 -7.94
C ALA A 58 4.18 9.69 -9.02
N GLY A 59 3.26 10.36 -9.71
CA GLY A 59 3.59 11.35 -10.74
C GLY A 59 4.30 12.58 -10.18
N TRP A 60 3.82 13.12 -9.05
CA TRP A 60 4.45 14.26 -8.39
C TRP A 60 5.86 13.93 -7.89
N MET A 61 6.04 12.79 -7.21
CA MET A 61 7.33 12.33 -6.70
C MET A 61 8.34 12.10 -7.83
N GLN A 62 7.90 11.49 -8.93
CA GLN A 62 8.72 11.33 -10.13
C GLN A 62 9.15 12.68 -10.71
N ALA A 63 8.22 13.63 -10.84
CA ALA A 63 8.50 14.96 -11.37
C ALA A 63 9.45 15.77 -10.47
N ALA A 64 9.36 15.57 -9.15
CA ALA A 64 10.25 16.18 -8.17
C ALA A 64 11.64 15.52 -8.10
N GLY A 65 11.85 14.39 -8.77
CA GLY A 65 13.10 13.63 -8.71
C GLY A 65 13.31 12.90 -7.38
N CYS A 66 12.22 12.60 -6.67
CA CYS A 66 12.25 11.86 -5.40
C CYS A 66 12.80 10.45 -5.62
N LYS A 67 13.63 10.00 -4.70
CA LYS A 67 14.14 8.63 -4.62
C LYS A 67 13.57 7.95 -3.39
N VAL A 68 13.66 6.62 -3.35
CA VAL A 68 13.14 5.83 -2.23
C VAL A 68 13.85 6.19 -0.93
N GLU A 69 15.13 6.55 -0.98
CA GLU A 69 15.92 6.95 0.19
C GLU A 69 15.43 8.26 0.83
N ASP A 70 14.67 9.07 0.10
CA ASP A 70 14.08 10.32 0.60
C ASP A 70 12.85 10.07 1.50
N LEU A 71 12.31 8.84 1.50
CA LEU A 71 11.09 8.44 2.23
C LEU A 71 11.36 7.69 3.53
N VAL A 72 12.62 7.65 3.98
CA VAL A 72 12.96 7.02 5.26
C VAL A 72 12.35 7.85 6.38
N VAL A 73 11.23 7.36 6.94
CA VAL A 73 10.71 7.86 8.21
C VAL A 73 11.77 7.54 9.25
N THR A 74 12.46 8.58 9.73
CA THR A 74 13.23 8.46 10.97
C THR A 74 12.21 8.41 12.08
N ASP A 75 12.22 7.34 12.88
CA ASP A 75 11.39 7.24 14.09
C ASP A 75 11.60 8.51 14.92
N GLY A 76 10.61 9.39 14.89
CA GLY A 76 10.79 10.75 15.35
C GLY A 76 9.53 11.59 15.21
N VAL A 77 8.37 11.07 15.63
CA VAL A 77 7.42 11.61 16.64
C VAL A 77 6.47 10.49 17.04
#